data_AF-A0A942C7U3-F1
#
_entry.id   AF-A0A942C7U3-F1
#
_cell.length_a   1.000
_cell.length_b   1.000
_cell.length_c   1.000
_cell.angle_alpha   90.00
_cell.angle_beta   90.00
_cell.angle_gamma   90.00
#
_symmetry.space_group_name_H-M   'P 1'
#
loop_
_entity.id
_entity.type
_entity.pdbx_description
1 polymer ?
#
loop_
_entity_poly.entity_id
_entity_poly.type
_entity_poly.pdbx_seq_one_letter_code
_entity_poly.pdbx_strand_id
1 'polypeptide(L)' 'MSDLPENIGDEALMLLTEIVEERGQWVVYLEIVFPDRTVRHRIQAYSKKRLAEIAAQYIRRGASREKK' A
#
# COMPACT_ATOMS: atom_id res chain seq x y z
N MET A 1 4.27 -2.18 -15.09
CA MET A 1 3.76 -3.30 -14.29
C MET A 1 3.14 -2.69 -13.05
N SER A 2 1.82 -2.70 -12.95
CA SER A 2 1.13 -2.33 -11.71
C SER A 2 1.33 -3.49 -10.74
N ASP A 3 2.22 -3.33 -9.75
CA ASP A 3 2.38 -4.28 -8.64
C ASP A 3 1.21 -4.18 -7.64
N LEU A 4 -0.02 -4.02 -8.14
CA LEU A 4 -1.20 -4.20 -7.33
C LEU A 4 -1.51 -5.70 -7.30
N PRO A 5 -1.75 -6.29 -6.13
CA PRO A 5 -2.00 -7.72 -6.04
C PRO A 5 -3.20 -8.11 -6.90
N GLU A 6 -3.04 -9.13 -7.73
CA GLU A 6 -4.03 -9.59 -8.72
C GLU A 6 -5.36 -10.08 -8.12
N ASN A 7 -5.47 -10.13 -6.79
CA ASN A 7 -6.66 -10.64 -6.10
C ASN A 7 -6.98 -9.80 -4.85
N ILE A 8 -7.45 -8.58 -5.07
CA ILE A 8 -8.24 -7.88 -4.05
C ILE A 8 -9.64 -8.50 -4.13
N GLY A 9 -9.83 -9.66 -3.51
CA GLY A 9 -11.14 -10.34 -3.54
C GLY A 9 -12.27 -9.42 -3.07
N ASP A 10 -13.49 -9.68 -3.52
CA ASP A 10 -14.69 -8.86 -3.23
C ASP A 10 -14.99 -8.67 -1.72
N GLU A 11 -14.31 -9.42 -0.85
CA GLU A 11 -14.40 -9.35 0.60
C GLU A 11 -13.45 -8.33 1.26
N ALA A 12 -12.61 -7.64 0.49
CA ALA A 12 -11.67 -6.67 1.05
C ALA A 12 -12.40 -5.46 1.66
N LEU A 13 -12.33 -5.34 2.99
CA LEU A 13 -12.97 -4.26 3.76
C LEU A 13 -12.27 -2.93 3.54
N MET A 14 -10.95 -2.93 3.59
CA MET A 14 -10.16 -1.70 3.58
C MET A 14 -8.79 -1.89 2.94
N LEU A 15 -8.32 -0.84 2.28
CA LEU A 15 -6.96 -0.71 1.79
C LEU A 15 -6.29 0.43 2.54
N LEU A 16 -5.15 0.14 3.17
CA LEU A 16 -4.34 1.09 3.92
C LEU A 16 -2.95 1.18 3.30
N THR A 17 -2.32 2.35 3.44
CA THR A 17 -0.94 2.55 3.00
C THR A 17 -0.13 3.03 4.18
N GLU A 18 0.88 2.24 4.55
CA GLU A 18 1.75 2.48 5.68
C GLU A 18 3.16 2.83 5.21
N ILE A 19 3.88 3.64 5.98
CA ILE A 19 5.28 3.98 5.74
C ILE A 19 6.06 3.65 7.00
N VAL A 20 7.00 2.72 6.88
CA VAL A 20 7.83 2.26 8.00
C VAL A 20 9.30 2.49 7.70
N GLU A 21 10.07 2.93 8.69
CA GLU A 21 11.52 3.01 8.58
C GLU A 21 12.16 1.64 8.85
N GLU A 22 12.89 1.11 7.87
CA GLU A 22 13.60 -0.16 7.96
C GLU A 22 15.03 0.03 7.47
N ARG A 23 16.02 -0.23 8.34
CA ARG A 23 17.45 -0.17 8.00
C ARG A 23 17.86 1.15 7.31
N GLY A 24 17.30 2.27 7.77
CA GLY A 24 17.57 3.61 7.23
C GLY A 24 16.88 3.92 5.89
N GLN A 25 15.96 3.07 5.45
CA GLN A 25 15.09 3.33 4.29
C GLN A 25 13.64 3.44 4.72
N TRP A 26 12.86 4.20 3.96
CA TRP A 26 11.42 4.39 4.17
C TRP A 26 10.67 3.45 3.25
N VAL A 27 10.12 2.38 3.80
CA VAL A 27 9.41 1.34 3.07
C VAL A 27 7.92 1.66 3.07
N VAL A 28 7.32 1.66 1.88
CA VAL A 28 5.87 1.78 1.70
C VAL A 28 5.27 0.39 1.66
N TYR A 29 4.27 0.15 2.50
CA TYR A 29 3.46 -1.05 2.54
C TYR A 29 2.04 -0.74 2.10
N LEU A 30 1.44 -1.68 1.36
CA LEU A 30 0.00 -1.73 1.12
C LEU A 30 -0.58 -2.83 2.01
N GLU A 31 -1.52 -2.46 2.87
CA GLU A 31 -2.23 -3.38 3.72
C GLU A 31 -3.66 -3.55 3.23
N ILE A 32 -4.05 -4.81 3.06
CA ILE A 32 -5.38 -5.21 2.61
C ILE A 32 -6.05 -5.92 3.77
N VAL A 33 -7.10 -5.30 4.29
CA VAL A 33 -7.85 -5.81 5.44
C VAL A 33 -9.06 -6.58 4.92
N PHE A 34 -9.14 -7.85 5.29
CA PHE A 34 -10.29 -8.73 5.15
C PHE A 34 -10.93 -8.95 6.54
N PRO A 35 -12.14 -9.55 6.62
CA PRO A 35 -12.79 -9.80 7.91
C PRO A 35 -11.99 -10.70 8.86
N ASP A 36 -11.20 -11.63 8.32
CA ASP A 36 -10.47 -12.67 9.06
C ASP A 36 -8.96 -12.39 9.15
N ARG A 37 -8.41 -11.61 8.21
CA ARG A 37 -6.97 -11.41 8.06
C ARG A 37 -6.60 -10.05 7.51
N THR A 38 -5.35 -9.66 7.75
CA THR A 38 -4.73 -8.54 7.05
C THR A 38 -3.54 -9.07 6.25
N VAL A 39 -3.49 -8.73 4.96
CA VAL A 39 -2.38 -9.05 4.07
C VAL A 39 -1.55 -7.80 3.87
N ARG A 40 -0.25 -7.90 4.15
CA ARG A 40 0.69 -6.79 4.02
C ARG A 40 1.64 -7.04 2.85
N HIS A 41 1.62 -6.13 1.88
CA HIS A 41 2.47 -6.18 0.70
C HIS A 41 3.49 -5.05 0.73
N ARG A 42 4.77 -5.41 0.61
CA ARG A 42 5.84 -4.45 0.44
C ARG A 42 5.79 -3.89 -0.97
N ILE A 43 5.65 -2.58 -1.11
CA ILE A 43 5.62 -1.92 -2.42
C ILE A 43 7.03 -1.52 -2.84
N GLN A 44 7.65 -0.59 -2.11
CA GLN A 44 8.96 -0.04 -2.49
C GLN A 44 9.66 0.60 -1.28
N ALA A 45 10.99 0.63 -1.29
CA ALA A 45 11.81 1.36 -0.33
C ALA A 45 12.37 2.65 -0.93
N TYR A 46 12.42 3.72 -0.13
CA TYR A 46 12.90 5.04 -0.52
C TYR A 46 13.99 5.54 0.43
N SER A 47 14.96 6.28 -0.09
CA SER A 47 16.03 6.87 0.73
C SER A 47 15.58 8.08 1.56
N LYS A 48 14.42 8.67 1.27
CA LYS A 48 13.87 9.84 1.96
C LYS A 48 12.39 9.64 2.28
N LYS A 49 11.99 9.99 3.51
CA LYS A 49 10.58 9.91 3.96
C LYS A 49 9.61 10.61 3.01
N ARG A 50 9.98 11.82 2.58
CA ARG A 50 9.18 12.64 1.65
C ARG A 50 8.82 11.91 0.36
N LEU A 51 9.74 11.09 -0.18
CA LEU A 51 9.49 10.33 -1.40
C LEU A 51 8.51 9.17 -1.15
N ALA A 52 8.66 8.48 -0.02
CA ALA A 52 7.73 7.45 0.41
C ALA A 52 6.31 8.02 0.63
N GLU A 53 6.20 9.22 1.23
CA GLU A 53 4.93 9.91 1.44
C GLU A 53 4.21 10.26 0.13
N ILE A 54 4.96 10.77 -0.85
CA ILE A 54 4.44 11.09 -2.18
C ILE A 54 3.93 9.81 -2.86
N ALA A 55 4.74 8.74 -2.86
CA ALA A 55 4.35 7.46 -3.43
C ALA A 55 3.08 6.89 -2.77
N ALA A 56 3.03 6.90 -1.43
CA ALA A 56 1.86 6.45 -0.69
C ALA A 56 0.61 7.28 -1.02
N GLN A 57 0.74 8.60 -1.24
CA GLN A 57 -0.38 9.44 -1.65
C GLN A 57 -0.90 9.06 -3.05
N TYR A 58 -0.02 8.74 -3.99
CA TYR A 58 -0.43 8.25 -5.32
C TYR A 58 -1.16 6.91 -5.23
N ILE A 59 -0.66 5.98 -4.43
CA ILE A 59 -1.29 4.66 -4.21
C ILE A 59 -2.69 4.82 -3.64
N ARG A 60 -2.86 5.63 -2.57
CA ARG A 60 -4.19 5.91 -1.98
C ARG A 60 -5.17 6.50 -2.99
N ARG A 61 -4.70 7.40 -3.84
CA ARG A 61 -5.52 8.02 -4.89
C ARG A 61 -5.90 7.03 -5.99
N GLY A 62 -5.01 6.11 -6.35
CA GLY A 62 -5.29 5.02 -7.30
C GLY A 62 -6.37 4.08 -6.77
N ALA A 63 -6.19 3.58 -5.54
CA ALA A 63 -7.13 2.66 -4.90
C ALA A 63 -8.54 3.26 -4.71
N SER A 64 -8.63 4.57 -4.48
CA SER A 64 -9.93 5.26 -4.34
C SER A 64 -10.68 5.39 -5.67
N ARG A 65 -9.99 5.32 -6.82
CA ARG A 65 -10.59 5.46 -8.15
C ARG A 65 -11.10 4.14 -8.72
N GLU A 66 -10.53 3.02 -8.31
CA GLU A 66 -10.86 1.68 -8.81
C GLU A 66 -12.16 1.11 -8.21
N LYS A 67 -12.66 1.70 -7.10
CA LYS A 67 -13.93 1.32 -6.47
C LYS A 67 -15.19 1.94 -7.13
N LYS A 68 -15.12 2.41 -8.37
CA LYS A 68 -16.24 3.08 -9.06
C LYS A 68 -16.51 2.46 -10.42
#